data_AF-A0A6P0SVQ5-F1
#
_entry.id   AF-A0A6P0SVQ5-F1
#
_cell.length_a   1.000
_cell.length_b   1.000
_cell.length_c   1.000
_cell.angle_alpha   90.00
_cell.angle_beta   90.00
_cell.angle_gamma   90.00
#
_symmetry.space_group_name_H-M   'P 1'
#
loop_
_entity.id
_entity.type
_entity.pdbx_description
1 polymer ?
#
loop_
_entity_poly.entity_id
_entity_poly.type
_entity_poly.pdbx_seq_one_letter_code
_entity_poly.pdbx_strand_id
1 'polypeptide(L)'
;HRTQQDKEGVGEAIATAVPIAISSCIEKCPEEVGFAIAPEMAAAIRQQIRIKPEAMVNALYPVIGSTISTYLAEEIRAINEKLENALSFEGMMRKIRAKVQGVSEAELLFREVMPFQARAIFLIHKDSGLVIAEVQPSDKQHLESDMVAGMLTAIRSFVNDCIAQSGDVAEIDAIDYGTSKIILEVEGYCYLAVVVQGEPTHQFIHQLRESLKTIITHYGKPIRSFDGDITTIPVGVKEILQNLLDQSVSEGLRDTQENPKKGKKPPGLLVLGLGLLGLIAVFGGIYQHRARINRRIEQKTQLALAYYAPEVADYALTVKANRQILKLAGQLPNQAMRSNVEQIAKAAAPKLVLDNRIEVIELPYTHELTKAQVQRVSNTLNQMDGVVILAHYTQGKVTVNGAVLYAQDFPKIIQAFENIPGVKSVENNLQLQGLDLTSRIYFDLGSAKLKPEDIGTKIRLIKEFLERYPQKHLRIIGYADPRDKLTENQGLPQQRAQKVKDVLVQQGIDPNRLEVRGVGKRPPDVDASQPLWLNRCVVFDQFTEKPN
;
A
#
# COMPACT_ATOMS: atom_id res chain seq x y z
N HIS A 1 90.08 0.91 -59.10
CA HIS A 1 91.09 -0.09 -58.67
C HIS A 1 91.23 -0.22 -57.15
N ARG A 2 91.25 0.86 -56.34
CA ARG A 2 91.29 0.75 -54.85
C ARG A 2 90.01 0.20 -54.18
N THR A 3 88.85 0.36 -54.80
CA THR A 3 87.54 -0.12 -54.27
C THR A 3 87.33 -1.63 -54.33
N GLN A 4 88.17 -2.37 -55.06
CA GLN A 4 88.07 -3.85 -55.13
C GLN A 4 89.02 -4.56 -54.15
N GLN A 5 90.01 -3.87 -53.59
CA GLN A 5 91.02 -4.46 -52.71
C GLN A 5 90.70 -4.32 -51.21
N ASP A 6 89.85 -3.36 -50.82
CA ASP A 6 89.45 -3.14 -49.42
C ASP A 6 87.94 -2.91 -49.33
N LYS A 7 87.17 -4.00 -49.39
CA LYS A 7 85.70 -3.96 -49.36
C LYS A 7 85.16 -3.67 -47.96
N GLU A 8 85.87 -4.06 -46.91
CA GLU A 8 85.47 -3.83 -45.52
C GLU A 8 85.66 -2.36 -45.12
N GLY A 9 86.82 -1.75 -45.40
CA GLY A 9 87.06 -0.34 -45.09
C GLY A 9 86.17 0.61 -45.91
N VAL A 10 85.91 0.29 -47.18
CA VAL A 10 84.95 1.04 -48.00
C VAL A 10 83.52 0.82 -47.51
N GLY A 11 83.18 -0.40 -47.08
CA GLY A 11 81.87 -0.72 -46.49
C GLY A 11 81.61 0.07 -45.21
N GLU A 12 82.60 0.19 -44.33
CA GLU A 12 82.49 0.92 -43.06
C GLU A 12 82.36 2.43 -43.28
N ALA A 13 83.14 3.00 -44.21
CA ALA A 13 83.03 4.40 -44.58
C ALA A 13 81.67 4.74 -45.21
N ILE A 14 81.16 3.88 -46.10
CA ILE A 14 79.83 4.04 -46.72
C ILE A 14 78.72 3.83 -45.68
N ALA A 15 78.83 2.84 -44.79
CA ALA A 15 77.85 2.58 -43.74
C ALA A 15 77.68 3.78 -42.79
N THR A 16 78.74 4.55 -42.56
CA THR A 16 78.68 5.77 -41.74
C THR A 16 78.08 6.96 -42.51
N ALA A 17 78.34 7.05 -43.82
CA ALA A 17 77.87 8.16 -44.66
C ALA A 17 76.42 8.00 -45.15
N VAL A 18 75.98 6.77 -45.41
CA VAL A 18 74.67 6.46 -46.01
C VAL A 18 73.49 6.92 -45.14
N PRO A 19 73.44 6.69 -43.81
CA PRO A 19 72.34 7.19 -42.98
C PRO A 19 72.23 8.71 -43.01
N ILE A 20 73.38 9.41 -42.98
CA ILE A 20 73.43 10.87 -43.04
C ILE A 20 72.96 11.37 -44.42
N ALA A 21 73.38 10.71 -45.50
CA ALA A 21 72.96 11.02 -46.85
C ALA A 21 71.46 10.78 -47.07
N ILE A 22 70.92 9.66 -46.58
CA ILE A 22 69.50 9.32 -46.66
C ILE A 22 68.67 10.34 -45.87
N SER A 23 69.03 10.66 -44.63
CA SER A 23 68.31 11.66 -43.83
C SER A 23 68.33 13.05 -44.50
N SER A 24 69.48 13.47 -45.02
CA SER A 24 69.62 14.74 -45.75
C SER A 24 68.79 14.77 -47.04
N CYS A 25 68.69 13.64 -47.77
CA CYS A 25 67.82 13.51 -48.94
C CYS A 25 66.34 13.49 -48.57
N ILE A 26 65.94 12.86 -47.46
CA ILE A 26 64.55 12.86 -46.97
C ILE A 26 64.12 14.29 -46.63
N GLU A 27 64.99 15.09 -46.00
CA GLU A 27 64.69 16.48 -45.66
C GLU A 27 64.60 17.40 -46.89
N LYS A 28 65.46 17.19 -47.89
CA LYS A 28 65.57 18.09 -49.05
C LYS A 28 64.67 17.71 -50.23
N CYS A 29 64.44 16.42 -50.45
CA CYS A 29 63.70 15.87 -51.60
C CYS A 29 62.75 14.73 -51.16
N PRO A 30 61.77 14.98 -50.27
CA PRO A 30 60.92 13.93 -49.70
C PRO A 30 60.10 13.18 -50.77
N GLU A 31 59.64 13.87 -51.81
CA GLU A 31 58.82 13.26 -52.87
C GLU A 31 59.61 12.28 -53.75
N GLU A 32 60.83 12.63 -54.16
CA GLU A 32 61.69 11.75 -54.97
C GLU A 32 62.10 10.49 -54.19
N VAL A 33 62.41 10.65 -52.90
CA VAL A 33 62.71 9.52 -52.00
C VAL A 33 61.48 8.65 -51.81
N GLY A 34 60.30 9.25 -51.61
CA GLY A 34 59.03 8.53 -51.52
C GLY A 34 58.75 7.69 -52.77
N PHE A 35 58.93 8.27 -53.97
CA PHE A 35 58.72 7.57 -55.24
C PHE A 35 59.70 6.42 -55.45
N ALA A 36 60.96 6.57 -55.05
CA ALA A 36 61.98 5.52 -55.17
C ALA A 36 61.75 4.34 -54.20
N ILE A 37 61.26 4.60 -53.00
CA ILE A 37 61.11 3.58 -51.94
C ILE A 37 59.74 2.90 -51.98
N ALA A 38 58.68 3.59 -52.43
CA ALA A 38 57.31 3.07 -52.42
C ALA A 38 57.14 1.69 -53.11
N PRO A 39 57.72 1.41 -54.30
CA PRO A 39 57.59 0.11 -54.95
C PRO A 39 58.19 -1.04 -54.14
N GLU A 40 59.36 -0.80 -53.53
CA GLU A 40 60.06 -1.78 -52.70
C GLU A 40 59.38 -1.98 -51.35
N MET A 41 58.85 -0.92 -50.73
CA MET A 41 58.01 -1.05 -49.54
C MET A 41 56.75 -1.85 -49.82
N ALA A 42 56.08 -1.62 -50.96
CA ALA A 42 54.91 -2.39 -51.35
C ALA A 42 55.26 -3.88 -51.60
N ALA A 43 56.43 -4.17 -52.19
CA ALA A 43 56.92 -5.53 -52.34
C ALA A 43 57.23 -6.18 -50.98
N ALA A 44 57.92 -5.47 -50.08
CA ALA A 44 58.26 -5.94 -48.74
C ALA A 44 57.02 -6.20 -47.88
N ILE A 45 56.01 -5.32 -47.92
CA ILE A 45 54.74 -5.50 -47.21
C ILE A 45 54.00 -6.72 -47.74
N ARG A 46 53.89 -6.90 -49.06
CA ARG A 46 53.29 -8.10 -49.67
C ARG A 46 54.00 -9.38 -49.25
N GLN A 47 55.33 -9.36 -49.19
CA GLN A 47 56.12 -10.49 -48.73
C GLN A 47 55.91 -10.76 -47.23
N GLN A 48 55.80 -9.72 -46.40
CA GLN A 48 55.57 -9.86 -44.97
C GLN A 48 54.16 -10.39 -44.64
N ILE A 49 53.16 -10.02 -45.43
CA ILE A 49 51.80 -10.59 -45.33
C ILE A 49 51.84 -12.10 -45.59
N ARG A 50 52.69 -12.57 -46.51
CA ARG A 50 52.86 -14.01 -46.78
C ARG A 50 53.66 -14.73 -45.70
N ILE A 51 54.70 -14.11 -45.16
CA ILE A 51 55.61 -14.76 -44.20
C ILE A 51 55.03 -14.77 -42.79
N LYS A 52 54.41 -13.67 -42.33
CA LYS A 52 53.97 -13.52 -40.94
C LYS A 52 52.69 -12.68 -40.82
N PRO A 53 51.52 -13.25 -41.19
CA PRO A 53 50.24 -12.53 -41.20
C PRO A 53 49.89 -11.92 -39.83
N GLU A 54 50.13 -12.67 -38.74
CA GLU A 54 49.76 -12.24 -37.39
C GLU A 54 50.51 -10.98 -36.92
N ALA A 55 51.75 -10.79 -37.36
CA ALA A 55 52.52 -9.60 -37.00
C ALA A 55 51.92 -8.33 -37.62
N MET A 56 51.36 -8.44 -38.83
CA MET A 56 50.67 -7.33 -39.49
C MET A 56 49.37 -6.98 -38.78
N VAL A 57 48.59 -8.00 -38.40
CA VAL A 57 47.34 -7.81 -37.63
C VAL A 57 47.63 -7.10 -36.31
N ASN A 58 48.63 -7.54 -35.55
CA ASN A 58 48.99 -6.93 -34.27
C ASN A 58 49.51 -5.50 -34.40
N ALA A 59 50.15 -5.15 -35.52
CA ALA A 59 50.61 -3.78 -35.79
C ALA A 59 49.45 -2.84 -36.16
N LEU A 60 48.44 -3.35 -36.86
CA LEU A 60 47.28 -2.56 -37.31
C LEU A 60 46.18 -2.46 -36.26
N TYR A 61 46.08 -3.45 -35.35
CA TYR A 61 45.02 -3.52 -34.33
C TYR A 61 44.88 -2.25 -33.46
N PRO A 62 45.95 -1.59 -32.99
CA PRO A 62 45.82 -0.36 -32.19
C PRO A 62 45.26 0.82 -32.99
N VAL A 63 45.62 0.91 -34.27
CA VAL A 63 45.15 1.97 -35.17
C VAL A 63 43.69 1.71 -35.52
N ILE A 64 43.37 0.51 -35.99
CA ILE A 64 41.99 0.11 -36.32
C ILE A 64 41.09 0.21 -35.07
N GLY A 65 41.55 -0.27 -33.93
CA GLY A 65 40.80 -0.25 -32.67
C GLY A 65 40.56 1.16 -32.11
N SER A 66 41.55 2.06 -32.22
CA SER A 66 41.39 3.46 -31.77
C SER A 66 40.49 4.28 -32.69
N THR A 67 40.58 4.06 -34.01
CA THR A 67 39.69 4.73 -34.98
C THR A 67 38.25 4.25 -34.83
N ILE A 68 38.02 2.94 -34.66
CA ILE A 68 36.67 2.38 -34.43
C ILE A 68 36.07 2.92 -33.12
N SER A 69 36.85 2.95 -32.04
CA SER A 69 36.34 3.40 -30.73
C SER A 69 36.00 4.89 -30.70
N THR A 70 36.75 5.72 -31.41
CA THR A 70 36.50 7.17 -31.50
C THR A 70 35.24 7.45 -32.33
N TYR A 71 35.05 6.73 -33.43
CA TYR A 71 33.87 6.84 -34.28
C TYR A 71 32.59 6.38 -33.56
N LEU A 72 32.64 5.25 -32.86
CA LEU A 72 31.50 4.68 -32.13
C LEU A 72 31.02 5.59 -30.98
N ALA A 73 31.96 6.27 -30.32
CA ALA A 73 31.66 7.15 -29.19
C ALA A 73 30.91 8.42 -29.62
N GLU A 74 31.20 8.95 -30.81
CA GLU A 74 30.51 10.13 -31.37
C GLU A 74 29.07 9.78 -31.81
N GLU A 75 28.85 8.62 -32.44
CA GLU A 75 27.51 8.18 -32.86
C GLU A 75 26.60 7.82 -31.68
N ILE A 76 27.11 7.18 -30.62
CA ILE A 76 26.32 6.83 -29.43
C ILE A 76 25.83 8.08 -28.69
N ARG A 77 26.62 9.15 -28.69
CA ARG A 77 26.22 10.43 -28.08
C ARG A 77 25.05 11.09 -28.81
N ALA A 78 25.02 11.03 -30.14
CA ALA A 78 23.90 11.56 -30.94
C ALA A 78 22.58 10.78 -30.77
N ILE A 79 22.68 9.49 -30.42
CA ILE A 79 21.50 8.63 -30.14
C ILE A 79 20.92 8.96 -28.76
N ASN A 80 21.77 9.15 -27.75
CA ASN A 80 21.34 9.40 -26.38
C ASN A 80 20.55 10.71 -26.24
N GLU A 81 20.91 11.74 -27.02
CA GLU A 81 20.23 13.05 -27.06
C GLU A 81 18.80 12.96 -27.65
N LYS A 82 18.53 11.99 -28.53
CA LYS A 82 17.19 11.73 -29.08
C LYS A 82 16.37 10.73 -28.26
N LEU A 83 17.01 9.96 -27.36
CA LEU A 83 16.38 8.93 -26.54
C LEU A 83 15.63 9.50 -25.31
N GLU A 84 16.02 10.69 -24.82
CA GLU A 84 15.42 11.31 -23.62
C GLU A 84 13.92 11.67 -23.76
N ASN A 85 13.33 11.59 -24.95
CA ASN A 85 11.90 11.84 -25.17
C ASN A 85 11.01 10.59 -25.05
N ALA A 86 11.46 9.53 -24.38
CA ALA A 86 10.77 8.23 -24.26
C ALA A 86 9.43 8.24 -23.48
N LEU A 87 8.96 9.40 -23.00
CA LEU A 87 7.62 9.58 -22.43
C LEU A 87 6.75 10.59 -23.21
N SER A 88 7.09 10.89 -24.46
CA SER A 88 6.24 11.72 -25.33
C SER A 88 5.08 10.92 -25.92
N PHE A 89 3.98 11.60 -26.23
CA PHE A 89 2.82 11.05 -26.95
C PHE A 89 3.20 10.30 -28.25
N GLU A 90 4.37 10.60 -28.82
CA GLU A 90 4.91 9.91 -30.00
C GLU A 90 5.36 8.48 -29.71
N GLY A 91 5.89 8.17 -28.52
CA GLY A 91 6.32 6.81 -28.16
C GLY A 91 5.16 5.81 -28.13
N MET A 92 4.00 6.23 -27.63
CA MET A 92 2.80 5.39 -27.62
C MET A 92 2.25 5.17 -29.04
N MET A 93 2.28 6.21 -29.88
CA MET A 93 1.89 6.09 -31.29
C MET A 93 2.87 5.22 -32.10
N ARG A 94 4.17 5.26 -31.77
CA ARG A 94 5.22 4.41 -32.36
C ARG A 94 5.00 2.94 -32.07
N LYS A 95 4.67 2.60 -30.82
CA LYS A 95 4.35 1.23 -30.39
C LYS A 95 3.13 0.66 -31.12
N ILE A 96 2.11 1.48 -31.33
CA ILE A 96 0.93 1.10 -32.13
C ILE A 96 1.33 0.87 -33.59
N ARG A 97 2.13 1.77 -34.18
CA ARG A 97 2.59 1.66 -35.57
C ARG A 97 3.45 0.42 -35.80
N ALA A 98 4.41 0.14 -34.92
CA ALA A 98 5.27 -1.03 -34.96
C ALA A 98 4.45 -2.33 -34.96
N LYS A 99 3.44 -2.40 -34.09
CA LYS A 99 2.54 -3.57 -34.00
C LYS A 99 1.62 -3.74 -35.22
N VAL A 100 1.23 -2.64 -35.87
CA VAL A 100 0.44 -2.66 -37.12
C VAL A 100 1.30 -3.05 -38.32
N GLN A 101 2.57 -2.63 -38.35
CA GLN A 101 3.52 -2.91 -39.42
C GLN A 101 4.26 -4.26 -39.24
N GLY A 102 4.07 -4.93 -38.09
CA GLY A 102 4.71 -6.22 -37.81
C GLY A 102 6.21 -6.15 -37.55
N VAL A 103 6.74 -4.95 -37.28
CA VAL A 103 8.16 -4.70 -36.97
C VAL A 103 8.35 -4.43 -35.48
N SER A 104 9.57 -4.58 -34.97
CA SER A 104 9.84 -4.24 -33.57
C SER A 104 9.85 -2.71 -33.35
N GLU A 105 9.52 -2.25 -32.14
CA GLU A 105 9.56 -0.82 -31.80
C GLU A 105 10.97 -0.23 -31.95
N ALA A 106 11.99 -1.03 -31.63
CA ALA A 106 13.40 -0.66 -31.82
C ALA A 106 13.78 -0.57 -33.30
N GLU A 107 13.29 -1.49 -34.13
CA GLU A 107 13.52 -1.48 -35.59
C GLU A 107 12.85 -0.28 -36.26
N LEU A 108 11.63 0.07 -35.84
CA LEU A 108 10.93 1.25 -36.36
C LEU A 108 11.63 2.54 -35.91
N LEU A 109 12.08 2.61 -34.66
CA LEU A 109 12.89 3.72 -34.15
C LEU A 109 14.21 3.84 -34.90
N PHE A 110 14.87 2.73 -35.19
CA PHE A 110 16.13 2.71 -35.93
C PHE A 110 15.95 3.27 -37.33
N ARG A 111 14.89 2.88 -38.04
CA ARG A 111 14.52 3.44 -39.36
C ARG A 111 14.19 4.93 -39.33
N GLU A 112 13.54 5.42 -38.27
CA GLU A 112 13.20 6.85 -38.12
C GLU A 112 14.43 7.72 -37.81
N VAL A 113 15.42 7.19 -37.08
CA VAL A 113 16.60 7.94 -36.63
C VAL A 113 17.77 7.84 -37.63
N MET A 114 17.84 6.74 -38.38
CA MET A 114 18.88 6.43 -39.37
C MET A 114 18.23 6.11 -40.73
N PRO A 115 17.91 7.12 -41.57
CA PRO A 115 17.37 6.87 -42.89
C PRO A 115 18.41 6.13 -43.75
N PHE A 116 17.94 5.15 -44.52
CA PHE A 116 18.76 4.46 -45.51
C PHE A 116 19.27 5.45 -46.56
N GLN A 117 20.58 5.46 -46.81
CA GLN A 117 21.18 6.27 -47.87
C GLN A 117 22.41 5.55 -48.45
N ALA A 118 22.51 5.44 -49.78
CA ALA A 118 23.77 5.05 -50.41
C ALA A 118 24.71 6.26 -50.47
N ARG A 119 25.95 6.08 -49.99
CA ARG A 119 27.00 7.11 -49.93
C ARG A 119 27.95 7.04 -51.10
N ALA A 120 28.17 5.86 -51.67
CA ALA A 120 28.99 5.68 -52.85
C ALA A 120 28.65 4.37 -53.56
N ILE A 121 28.76 4.38 -54.88
CA ILE A 121 28.60 3.20 -55.73
C ILE A 121 29.82 3.10 -56.63
N PHE A 122 30.53 1.98 -56.54
CA PHE A 122 31.71 1.68 -57.35
C PHE A 122 31.44 0.45 -58.21
N LEU A 123 31.69 0.57 -59.51
CA LEU A 123 31.78 -0.57 -60.41
C LEU A 123 33.25 -0.91 -60.60
N ILE A 124 33.64 -2.12 -60.19
CA ILE A 124 35.06 -2.52 -60.15
C ILE A 124 35.25 -3.73 -61.05
N HIS A 125 36.34 -3.72 -61.83
CA HIS A 125 36.71 -4.83 -62.68
C HIS A 125 37.17 -6.02 -61.84
N LYS A 126 36.61 -7.22 -62.10
CA LYS A 126 36.81 -8.39 -61.24
C LYS A 126 38.28 -8.83 -61.23
N ASP A 127 38.94 -8.86 -62.38
CA ASP A 127 40.28 -9.45 -62.49
C ASP A 127 41.40 -8.47 -62.12
N SER A 128 41.24 -7.17 -62.43
CA SER A 128 42.28 -6.16 -62.20
C SER A 128 42.09 -5.36 -60.91
N GLY A 129 40.89 -5.35 -60.33
CA GLY A 129 40.57 -4.51 -59.17
C GLY A 129 40.50 -3.01 -59.47
N LEU A 130 40.57 -2.61 -60.74
CA LEU A 130 40.49 -1.22 -61.17
C LEU A 130 39.04 -0.72 -61.15
N VAL A 131 38.84 0.53 -60.75
CA VAL A 131 37.53 1.20 -60.78
C VAL A 131 37.17 1.51 -62.23
N ILE A 132 36.05 0.94 -62.69
CA ILE A 132 35.49 1.17 -64.04
C ILE A 132 34.67 2.46 -64.05
N ALA A 133 33.82 2.62 -63.03
CA ALA A 133 32.95 3.77 -62.89
C ALA A 133 32.61 3.99 -61.41
N GLU A 134 32.38 5.25 -61.05
CA GLU A 134 32.03 5.65 -59.70
C GLU A 134 30.93 6.70 -59.71
N VAL A 135 30.12 6.69 -58.66
CA VAL A 135 29.18 7.75 -58.36
C VAL A 135 29.14 8.00 -56.86
N GLN A 136 29.32 9.26 -56.47
CA GLN A 136 29.27 9.74 -55.08
C GLN A 136 28.47 11.06 -55.00
N PRO A 137 27.74 11.33 -53.90
CA PRO A 137 27.09 12.62 -53.66
C PRO A 137 28.10 13.77 -53.59
N SER A 138 27.76 14.94 -54.12
CA SER A 138 28.66 16.10 -54.19
C SER A 138 28.83 16.86 -52.86
N ASP A 139 28.09 16.51 -51.82
CA ASP A 139 27.94 17.28 -50.57
C ASP A 139 28.71 16.72 -49.36
N LYS A 140 29.34 15.54 -49.48
CA LYS A 140 30.02 14.83 -48.38
C LYS A 140 31.47 14.46 -48.75
N GLN A 141 32.28 14.19 -47.73
CA GLN A 141 33.68 13.73 -47.85
C GLN A 141 33.79 12.63 -48.91
N HIS A 142 34.52 12.92 -49.99
CA HIS A 142 34.70 12.00 -51.12
C HIS A 142 35.56 10.82 -50.68
N LEU A 143 35.08 9.59 -50.90
CA LEU A 143 35.87 8.39 -50.64
C LEU A 143 36.89 8.23 -51.77
N GLU A 144 38.15 7.93 -51.41
CA GLU A 144 39.19 7.62 -52.40
C GLU A 144 38.94 6.24 -53.03
N SER A 145 38.39 6.25 -54.23
CA SER A 145 37.85 5.07 -54.91
C SER A 145 38.89 4.00 -55.21
N ASP A 146 40.12 4.40 -55.54
CA ASP A 146 41.24 3.49 -55.78
C ASP A 146 41.66 2.75 -54.51
N MET A 147 41.62 3.43 -53.35
CA MET A 147 41.89 2.80 -52.05
C MET A 147 40.78 1.82 -51.68
N VAL A 148 39.51 2.20 -51.87
CA VAL A 148 38.37 1.32 -51.57
C VAL A 148 38.39 0.09 -52.48
N ALA A 149 38.61 0.26 -53.79
CA ALA A 149 38.67 -0.83 -54.74
C ALA A 149 39.87 -1.76 -54.48
N GLY A 150 41.04 -1.20 -54.16
CA GLY A 150 42.23 -1.96 -53.77
C GLY A 150 41.98 -2.80 -52.51
N MET A 151 41.36 -2.21 -51.48
CA MET A 151 40.99 -2.91 -50.25
C MET A 151 40.00 -4.05 -50.53
N LEU A 152 38.90 -3.77 -51.25
CA LEU A 152 37.85 -4.76 -51.52
C LEU A 152 38.37 -5.91 -52.39
N THR A 153 39.22 -5.61 -53.38
CA THR A 153 39.87 -6.62 -54.20
C THR A 153 40.79 -7.50 -53.34
N ALA A 154 41.59 -6.89 -52.46
CA ALA A 154 42.47 -7.64 -51.56
C ALA A 154 41.70 -8.53 -50.57
N ILE A 155 40.62 -8.01 -49.97
CA ILE A 155 39.76 -8.79 -49.06
C ILE A 155 39.12 -9.96 -49.81
N ARG A 156 38.59 -9.73 -51.01
CA ARG A 156 37.94 -10.80 -51.80
C ARG A 156 38.93 -11.86 -52.25
N SER A 157 40.13 -11.47 -52.68
CA SER A 157 41.20 -12.43 -53.01
C SER A 157 41.62 -13.22 -51.78
N PHE A 158 41.78 -12.55 -50.63
CA PHE A 158 42.12 -13.21 -49.36
C PHE A 158 41.04 -14.22 -48.91
N VAL A 159 39.76 -13.85 -48.99
CA VAL A 159 38.65 -14.75 -48.63
C VAL A 159 38.60 -15.97 -49.54
N ASN A 160 38.77 -15.79 -50.85
CA ASN A 160 38.86 -16.91 -51.78
C ASN A 160 40.08 -17.79 -51.49
N ASP A 161 41.26 -17.22 -51.23
CA ASP A 161 42.48 -17.96 -50.93
C ASP A 161 42.38 -18.76 -49.61
N CYS A 162 41.64 -18.26 -48.62
CA CYS A 162 41.50 -18.90 -47.30
C CYS A 162 40.36 -19.92 -47.21
N ILE A 163 39.22 -19.65 -47.85
CA ILE A 163 37.98 -20.43 -47.67
C ILE A 163 37.75 -21.41 -48.82
N ALA A 164 38.13 -21.08 -50.06
CA ALA A 164 37.81 -21.86 -51.26
C ALA A 164 38.74 -23.08 -51.49
N GLN A 165 39.04 -23.86 -50.44
CA GLN A 165 39.86 -25.09 -50.57
C GLN A 165 39.13 -26.25 -51.27
N SER A 166 37.83 -26.12 -51.57
CA SER A 166 36.95 -27.21 -52.04
C SER A 166 36.45 -27.07 -53.49
N GLY A 167 36.92 -26.07 -54.25
CA GLY A 167 36.51 -25.85 -55.64
C GLY A 167 35.30 -24.93 -55.83
N ASP A 168 34.66 -24.48 -54.75
CA ASP A 168 33.61 -23.46 -54.77
C ASP A 168 34.19 -22.07 -54.51
N VAL A 169 33.92 -21.11 -55.41
CA VAL A 169 34.30 -19.70 -55.25
C VAL A 169 33.36 -19.06 -54.23
N ALA A 170 33.92 -18.55 -53.13
CA ALA A 170 33.16 -17.86 -52.09
C ALA A 170 33.16 -16.35 -52.37
N GLU A 171 32.02 -15.82 -52.78
CA GLU A 171 31.84 -14.37 -52.95
C GLU A 171 31.32 -13.76 -51.64
N ILE A 172 31.78 -12.54 -51.33
CA ILE A 172 31.35 -11.80 -50.15
C ILE A 172 30.13 -10.99 -50.54
N ASP A 173 29.00 -11.18 -49.86
CA ASP A 173 27.76 -10.44 -50.14
C ASP A 173 27.73 -9.06 -49.47
N ALA A 174 28.30 -8.94 -48.27
CA ALA A 174 28.34 -7.68 -47.54
C ALA A 174 29.49 -7.63 -46.51
N ILE A 175 29.95 -6.40 -46.23
CA ILE A 175 30.91 -6.10 -45.15
C ILE A 175 30.25 -5.10 -44.20
N ASP A 176 30.01 -5.54 -42.97
CA ASP A 176 29.42 -4.71 -41.90
C ASP A 176 30.48 -3.86 -41.20
N TYR A 177 30.26 -2.55 -41.09
CA TYR A 177 31.12 -1.64 -40.33
C TYR A 177 30.31 -0.56 -39.59
N GLY A 178 30.05 -0.81 -38.30
CA GLY A 178 29.29 0.12 -37.46
C GLY A 178 27.86 0.33 -37.97
N THR A 179 27.52 1.56 -38.34
CA THR A 179 26.19 1.98 -38.84
C THR A 179 26.10 1.97 -40.36
N SER A 180 27.17 1.55 -41.02
CA SER A 180 27.32 1.50 -42.46
C SER A 180 27.69 0.08 -42.92
N LYS A 181 27.36 -0.23 -44.16
CA LYS A 181 27.53 -1.56 -44.76
C LYS A 181 28.05 -1.37 -46.18
N ILE A 182 29.01 -2.18 -46.59
CA ILE A 182 29.44 -2.26 -47.98
C ILE A 182 28.78 -3.49 -48.59
N ILE A 183 27.81 -3.29 -49.48
CA ILE A 183 27.12 -4.35 -50.19
C ILE A 183 27.92 -4.67 -51.44
N LEU A 184 28.14 -5.94 -51.69
CA LEU A 184 28.91 -6.44 -52.81
C LEU A 184 28.00 -7.34 -53.66
N GLU A 185 27.77 -6.97 -54.91
CA GLU A 185 27.04 -7.81 -55.87
C GLU A 185 27.94 -8.11 -57.06
N VAL A 186 28.14 -9.39 -57.35
CA VAL A 186 29.10 -9.88 -58.34
C VAL A 186 28.35 -10.47 -59.53
N GLU A 187 28.70 -10.08 -60.75
CA GLU A 187 28.12 -10.65 -61.96
C GLU A 187 29.13 -10.57 -63.12
N GLY A 188 29.37 -11.68 -63.81
CA GLY A 188 30.30 -11.73 -64.94
C GLY A 188 31.73 -11.28 -64.60
N TYR A 189 32.19 -10.21 -65.27
CA TYR A 189 33.57 -9.68 -65.21
C TYR A 189 33.74 -8.46 -64.30
N CYS A 190 32.68 -8.05 -63.59
CA CYS A 190 32.73 -6.92 -62.68
C CYS A 190 31.91 -7.20 -61.43
N TYR A 191 32.04 -6.32 -60.46
CA TYR A 191 31.22 -6.35 -59.26
C TYR A 191 30.91 -4.92 -58.84
N LEU A 192 29.78 -4.78 -58.18
CA LEU A 192 29.31 -3.52 -57.65
C LEU A 192 29.58 -3.49 -56.15
N ALA A 193 30.26 -2.44 -55.70
CA ALA A 193 30.46 -2.15 -54.28
C ALA A 193 29.67 -0.91 -53.90
N VAL A 194 28.68 -1.07 -53.02
CA VAL A 194 27.78 0.00 -52.60
C VAL A 194 27.94 0.26 -51.13
N VAL A 195 28.45 1.44 -50.80
CA VAL A 195 28.60 1.91 -49.42
C VAL A 195 27.26 2.50 -49.00
N VAL A 196 26.56 1.86 -48.07
CA VAL A 196 25.27 2.30 -47.53
C VAL A 196 25.39 2.69 -46.06
N GLN A 197 24.56 3.62 -45.64
CA GLN A 197 24.30 3.94 -44.24
C GLN A 197 22.86 3.53 -43.90
N GLY A 198 22.65 2.85 -42.78
CA GLY A 198 21.38 2.23 -42.44
C GLY A 198 21.11 0.90 -43.18
N GLU A 199 19.93 0.32 -42.97
CA GLU A 199 19.57 -0.97 -43.57
C GLU A 199 18.92 -0.79 -44.95
N PRO A 200 19.48 -1.38 -46.03
CA PRO A 200 18.90 -1.32 -47.37
C PRO A 200 17.55 -2.04 -47.43
N THR A 201 16.62 -1.50 -48.23
CA THR A 201 15.35 -2.17 -48.50
C THR A 201 15.56 -3.35 -49.45
N HIS A 202 14.70 -4.37 -49.37
CA HIS A 202 14.71 -5.46 -50.36
C HIS A 202 14.51 -4.97 -51.80
N GLN A 203 13.76 -3.86 -51.96
CA GLN A 203 13.54 -3.23 -53.25
C GLN A 203 14.85 -2.64 -53.82
N PHE A 204 15.63 -1.97 -52.99
CA PHE A 204 16.92 -1.42 -53.38
C PHE A 204 17.90 -2.53 -53.78
N ILE A 205 17.99 -3.63 -53.02
CA ILE A 205 18.85 -4.78 -53.39
C ILE A 205 18.43 -5.38 -54.74
N HIS A 206 17.12 -5.50 -55.00
CA HIS A 206 16.63 -5.96 -56.29
C HIS A 206 17.01 -4.99 -57.43
N GLN A 207 16.87 -3.68 -57.22
CA GLN A 207 17.31 -2.66 -58.19
C GLN A 207 18.82 -2.73 -58.43
N LEU A 208 19.61 -2.99 -57.39
CA LEU A 208 21.06 -3.20 -57.48
C LEU A 208 21.40 -4.29 -58.49
N ARG A 209 20.78 -5.46 -58.33
CA ARG A 209 20.98 -6.64 -59.17
C ARG A 209 20.53 -6.40 -60.61
N GLU A 210 19.36 -5.81 -60.80
CA GLU A 210 18.84 -5.50 -62.14
C GLU A 210 19.68 -4.44 -62.85
N SER A 211 20.23 -3.46 -62.12
CA SER A 211 21.14 -2.44 -62.67
C SER A 211 22.44 -3.08 -63.13
N LEU A 212 23.05 -3.94 -62.31
CA LEU A 212 24.28 -4.66 -62.67
C LEU A 212 24.07 -5.58 -63.89
N LYS A 213 22.95 -6.31 -63.92
CA LYS A 213 22.56 -7.14 -65.06
C LYS A 213 22.36 -6.32 -66.33
N THR A 214 21.76 -5.15 -66.23
CA THR A 214 21.55 -4.22 -67.36
C THR A 214 22.90 -3.73 -67.90
N ILE A 215 23.82 -3.34 -67.00
CA ILE A 215 25.18 -2.92 -67.34
C ILE A 215 25.91 -4.02 -68.09
N ILE A 216 25.87 -5.27 -67.63
CA ILE A 216 26.59 -6.38 -68.27
C ILE A 216 25.95 -6.77 -69.60
N THR A 217 24.62 -6.75 -69.70
CA THR A 217 23.91 -7.08 -70.94
C THR A 217 24.19 -6.08 -72.05
N HIS A 218 24.26 -4.78 -71.73
CA HIS A 218 24.45 -3.72 -72.73
C HIS A 218 25.92 -3.34 -72.95
N TYR A 219 26.76 -3.43 -71.90
CA TYR A 219 28.14 -2.93 -71.89
C TYR A 219 29.18 -4.01 -71.49
N GLY A 220 28.83 -5.29 -71.50
CA GLY A 220 29.73 -6.36 -71.05
C GLY A 220 31.02 -6.52 -71.87
N LYS A 221 31.00 -6.22 -73.18
CA LYS A 221 32.19 -6.29 -74.04
C LYS A 221 33.29 -5.29 -73.63
N PRO A 222 33.02 -3.96 -73.58
CA PRO A 222 34.03 -2.98 -73.13
C PRO A 222 34.46 -3.20 -71.68
N ILE A 223 33.56 -3.67 -70.81
CA ILE A 223 33.90 -3.98 -69.41
C ILE A 223 34.88 -5.15 -69.30
N ARG A 224 34.70 -6.21 -70.10
CA ARG A 224 35.59 -7.39 -70.08
C ARG A 224 37.01 -7.07 -70.54
N SER A 225 37.16 -6.15 -71.49
CA SER A 225 38.47 -5.75 -72.05
C SER A 225 39.02 -4.50 -71.37
N PHE A 226 38.53 -4.14 -70.18
CA PHE A 226 38.95 -2.93 -69.49
C PHE A 226 40.40 -3.06 -69.00
N ASP A 227 41.26 -2.14 -69.46
CA ASP A 227 42.69 -2.09 -69.16
C ASP A 227 43.08 -0.89 -68.28
N GLY A 228 42.09 -0.13 -67.80
CA GLY A 228 42.28 1.08 -67.00
C GLY A 228 41.98 2.38 -67.75
N ASP A 229 41.72 2.35 -69.07
CA ASP A 229 41.28 3.54 -69.80
C ASP A 229 39.77 3.78 -69.65
N ILE A 230 39.42 4.73 -68.78
CA ILE A 230 38.03 5.11 -68.47
C ILE A 230 37.30 5.62 -69.73
N THR A 231 38.01 6.15 -70.74
CA THR A 231 37.38 6.66 -71.97
C THR A 231 36.77 5.56 -72.84
N THR A 232 37.16 4.30 -72.62
CA THR A 232 36.61 3.13 -73.31
C THR A 232 35.24 2.70 -72.79
N ILE A 233 34.83 3.23 -71.63
CA ILE A 233 33.57 2.90 -70.98
C ILE A 233 32.47 3.87 -71.43
N PRO A 234 31.34 3.37 -71.97
CA PRO A 234 30.24 4.24 -72.38
C PRO A 234 29.64 5.04 -71.21
N VAL A 235 29.32 6.31 -71.47
CA VAL A 235 28.74 7.24 -70.48
C VAL A 235 27.47 6.68 -69.82
N GLY A 236 26.70 5.86 -70.54
CA GLY A 236 25.49 5.21 -70.04
C GLY A 236 25.71 4.29 -68.83
N VAL A 237 26.93 3.80 -68.57
CA VAL A 237 27.24 3.07 -67.33
C VAL A 237 27.12 4.01 -66.12
N LYS A 238 27.71 5.21 -66.21
CA LYS A 238 27.67 6.21 -65.13
C LYS A 238 26.25 6.72 -64.88
N GLU A 239 25.44 6.87 -65.92
CA GLU A 239 24.03 7.27 -65.79
C GLU A 239 23.18 6.23 -65.04
N ILE A 240 23.38 4.94 -65.31
CA ILE A 240 22.68 3.86 -64.58
C ILE A 240 23.04 3.91 -63.08
N LEU A 241 24.33 4.07 -62.77
CA LEU A 241 24.81 4.17 -61.39
C LEU A 241 24.30 5.45 -60.69
N GLN A 242 24.21 6.57 -61.42
CA GLN A 242 23.65 7.82 -60.89
C GLN A 242 22.17 7.69 -60.56
N ASN A 243 21.39 7.07 -61.46
CA ASN A 243 19.97 6.80 -61.22
C ASN A 243 19.76 5.93 -59.96
N LEU A 244 20.62 4.93 -59.76
CA LEU A 244 20.60 4.05 -58.58
C LEU A 244 20.92 4.83 -57.29
N LEU A 245 21.91 5.74 -57.34
CA LEU A 245 22.24 6.62 -56.22
C LEU A 245 21.08 7.57 -55.88
N ASP A 246 20.52 8.26 -56.88
CA ASP A 246 19.43 9.23 -56.71
C ASP A 246 18.14 8.56 -56.19
N GLN A 247 17.88 7.32 -56.59
CA GLN A 247 16.78 6.50 -56.08
C GLN A 247 16.98 6.15 -54.60
N SER A 248 18.22 5.83 -54.17
CA SER A 248 18.51 5.55 -52.76
C SER A 248 18.22 6.75 -51.84
N VAL A 249 18.53 7.97 -52.31
CA VAL A 249 18.25 9.23 -51.59
C VAL A 249 16.74 9.49 -51.52
N SER A 250 16.03 9.23 -52.61
CA SER A 250 14.58 9.37 -52.69
C SER A 250 13.82 8.34 -51.84
N GLU A 251 14.33 7.12 -51.72
CA GLU A 251 13.77 6.07 -50.85
C GLU A 251 14.02 6.38 -49.35
N GLY A 252 15.22 6.85 -48.98
CA GLY A 252 15.52 7.28 -47.61
C GLY A 252 14.68 8.46 -47.10
N LEU A 253 14.34 9.40 -47.99
CA LEU A 253 13.43 10.53 -47.70
C LEU A 253 11.95 10.10 -47.66
N ARG A 254 11.58 9.03 -48.39
CA ARG A 254 10.21 8.49 -48.37
C ARG A 254 9.92 7.72 -47.10
N ASP A 255 10.85 6.92 -46.57
CA ASP A 255 10.62 6.17 -45.33
C ASP A 255 10.46 7.06 -44.08
N THR A 256 11.07 8.25 -44.09
CA THR A 256 10.87 9.26 -43.04
C THR A 256 9.56 10.04 -43.17
N GLN A 257 8.94 10.05 -44.35
CA GLN A 257 7.69 10.78 -44.64
C GLN A 257 6.50 9.90 -45.03
N GLU A 258 6.64 8.58 -45.14
CA GLU A 258 5.54 7.66 -45.47
C GLU A 258 4.56 7.56 -44.29
N ASN A 259 3.69 8.57 -44.25
CA ASN A 259 2.29 8.41 -43.94
C ASN A 259 1.80 7.20 -44.75
N PRO A 260 1.38 6.10 -44.11
CA PRO A 260 1.17 4.84 -44.82
C PRO A 260 0.14 5.07 -45.92
N LYS A 261 0.50 4.64 -47.13
CA LYS A 261 -0.35 4.62 -48.32
C LYS A 261 -1.80 4.28 -47.93
N LYS A 262 -2.73 5.05 -48.48
CA LYS A 262 -4.19 4.87 -48.43
C LYS A 262 -4.60 3.45 -48.87
N GLY A 263 -4.40 2.46 -48.00
CA GLY A 263 -5.39 1.41 -47.84
C GLY A 263 -6.60 2.07 -47.20
N LYS A 264 -7.75 2.05 -47.88
CA LYS A 264 -9.02 2.58 -47.36
C LYS A 264 -9.27 1.99 -45.96
N LYS A 265 -8.89 2.70 -44.90
CA LYS A 265 -9.34 2.39 -43.55
C LYS A 265 -10.84 2.68 -43.54
N PRO A 266 -11.72 1.73 -43.18
CA PRO A 266 -13.11 2.08 -42.99
C PRO A 266 -13.15 3.04 -41.78
N PRO A 267 -13.60 4.30 -41.95
CA PRO A 267 -13.71 5.25 -40.84
C PRO A 267 -14.63 4.70 -39.72
N GLY A 268 -15.44 3.68 -40.02
CA GLY A 268 -16.27 2.98 -39.05
C GLY A 268 -15.49 2.33 -37.90
N LEU A 269 -14.31 1.74 -38.10
CA LEU A 269 -13.68 0.93 -37.04
C LEU A 269 -13.05 1.79 -35.93
N LEU A 270 -12.46 2.93 -36.29
CA LEU A 270 -11.94 3.91 -35.32
C LEU A 270 -13.07 4.65 -34.60
N VAL A 271 -14.15 4.99 -35.32
CA VAL A 271 -15.35 5.60 -34.71
C VAL A 271 -16.08 4.61 -33.80
N LEU A 272 -16.14 3.32 -34.16
CA LEU A 272 -16.65 2.25 -33.30
C LEU A 272 -15.77 2.05 -32.07
N GLY A 273 -14.44 2.06 -32.23
CA GLY A 273 -13.50 1.94 -31.12
C GLY A 273 -13.60 3.09 -30.13
N LEU A 274 -13.64 4.34 -30.63
CA LEU A 274 -13.83 5.54 -29.80
C LEU A 274 -15.23 5.59 -29.20
N GLY A 275 -16.27 5.16 -29.93
CA GLY A 275 -17.63 5.02 -29.43
C GLY A 275 -17.74 3.99 -28.30
N LEU A 276 -17.06 2.85 -28.43
CA LEU A 276 -17.00 1.80 -27.40
C LEU A 276 -16.26 2.29 -26.15
N LEU A 277 -15.12 2.98 -26.33
CA LEU A 277 -14.38 3.59 -25.23
C LEU A 277 -15.20 4.69 -24.53
N GLY A 278 -15.91 5.52 -25.29
CA GLY A 278 -16.85 6.50 -24.76
C GLY A 278 -17.99 5.85 -23.96
N LEU A 279 -18.55 4.75 -24.48
CA LEU A 279 -19.55 3.94 -23.79
C LEU A 279 -19.02 3.39 -22.47
N ILE A 280 -17.83 2.77 -22.48
CA ILE A 280 -17.19 2.24 -21.28
C ILE A 280 -16.92 3.35 -20.26
N ALA A 281 -16.48 4.53 -20.71
CA ALA A 281 -16.25 5.69 -19.85
C ALA A 281 -17.55 6.23 -19.24
N VAL A 282 -18.63 6.33 -20.01
CA VAL A 282 -19.95 6.78 -19.51
C VAL A 282 -20.54 5.77 -18.53
N PHE A 283 -20.54 4.49 -18.87
CA PHE A 283 -21.04 3.44 -17.97
C PHE A 283 -20.18 3.32 -16.70
N GLY A 284 -18.85 3.40 -16.82
CA GLY A 284 -17.92 3.45 -15.71
C GLY A 284 -18.13 4.68 -14.83
N GLY A 285 -18.35 5.85 -15.43
CA GLY A 285 -18.65 7.09 -14.73
C GLY A 285 -19.98 7.04 -13.97
N ILE A 286 -21.04 6.51 -14.59
CA ILE A 286 -22.34 6.28 -13.94
C ILE A 286 -22.19 5.29 -12.78
N TYR A 287 -21.45 4.21 -12.98
CA TYR A 287 -21.16 3.22 -11.94
C TYR A 287 -20.41 3.86 -10.75
N GLN A 288 -19.34 4.62 -11.02
CA GLN A 288 -18.58 5.34 -10.00
C GLN A 288 -19.44 6.39 -9.28
N HIS A 289 -20.25 7.15 -10.00
CA HIS A 289 -21.14 8.15 -9.41
C HIS A 289 -22.15 7.51 -8.46
N ARG A 290 -22.77 6.40 -8.88
CA ARG A 290 -23.67 5.60 -8.03
C ARG A 290 -22.95 5.03 -6.80
N ALA A 291 -21.73 4.50 -6.97
CA ALA A 291 -20.93 4.00 -5.86
C ALA A 291 -20.58 5.10 -4.85
N ARG A 292 -20.27 6.33 -5.32
CA ARG A 292 -20.03 7.49 -4.44
C ARG A 292 -21.28 7.88 -3.65
N ILE A 293 -22.46 7.86 -4.27
CA ILE A 293 -23.73 8.13 -3.59
C ILE A 293 -23.99 7.09 -2.51
N ASN A 294 -23.83 5.80 -2.82
CA ASN A 294 -24.01 4.71 -1.85
C ASN A 294 -23.07 4.89 -0.65
N ARG A 295 -21.77 5.15 -0.89
CA ARG A 295 -20.79 5.39 0.18
C ARG A 295 -21.15 6.58 1.07
N ARG A 296 -21.63 7.69 0.49
CA ARG A 296 -22.07 8.86 1.28
C ARG A 296 -23.27 8.52 2.17
N ILE A 297 -24.22 7.72 1.68
CA ILE A 297 -25.37 7.28 2.47
C ILE A 297 -24.91 6.33 3.59
N GLU A 298 -24.03 5.38 3.29
CA GLU A 298 -23.43 4.48 4.29
C GLU A 298 -22.74 5.26 5.40
N GLN A 299 -21.85 6.19 5.06
CA GLN A 299 -21.13 7.03 6.02
C GLN A 299 -22.08 7.90 6.84
N LYS A 300 -23.07 8.55 6.22
CA LYS A 300 -24.07 9.36 6.93
C LYS A 300 -24.87 8.53 7.93
N THR A 301 -25.27 7.33 7.53
CA THR A 301 -26.02 6.40 8.38
C THR A 301 -25.16 5.92 9.54
N GLN A 302 -23.90 5.57 9.27
CA GLN A 302 -22.96 5.12 10.29
C GLN A 302 -22.63 6.23 11.30
N LEU A 303 -22.47 7.48 10.84
CA LEU A 303 -22.31 8.65 11.70
C LEU A 303 -23.57 8.94 12.54
N ALA A 304 -24.76 8.81 11.94
CA ALA A 304 -26.03 8.97 12.68
C ALA A 304 -26.18 7.91 13.77
N LEU A 305 -25.81 6.65 13.51
CA LEU A 305 -25.81 5.59 14.51
C LEU A 305 -24.80 5.88 15.64
N ALA A 306 -23.59 6.31 15.30
CA ALA A 306 -22.58 6.68 16.29
C ALA A 306 -23.01 7.86 17.19
N TYR A 307 -23.78 8.81 16.66
CA TYR A 307 -24.23 9.99 17.39
C TYR A 307 -25.49 9.75 18.24
N TYR A 308 -26.54 9.13 17.65
CA TYR A 308 -27.84 8.95 18.31
C TYR A 308 -27.95 7.65 19.11
N ALA A 309 -27.09 6.67 18.87
CA ALA A 309 -27.05 5.40 19.59
C ALA A 309 -25.59 4.99 19.91
N PRO A 310 -24.88 5.72 20.78
CA PRO A 310 -23.50 5.39 21.14
C PRO A 310 -23.38 4.00 21.79
N GLU A 311 -24.46 3.55 22.46
CA GLU A 311 -24.60 2.23 23.05
C GLU A 311 -24.49 1.06 22.06
N VAL A 312 -24.69 1.28 20.75
CA VAL A 312 -24.50 0.24 19.73
C VAL A 312 -23.13 0.27 19.05
N ALA A 313 -22.26 1.22 19.41
CA ALA A 313 -20.95 1.41 18.77
C ALA A 313 -19.98 0.24 18.99
N ASP A 314 -20.10 -0.43 20.15
CA ASP A 314 -19.28 -1.60 20.50
C ASP A 314 -19.73 -2.88 19.77
N TYR A 315 -20.89 -2.84 19.10
CA TYR A 315 -21.43 -3.97 18.36
C TYR A 315 -21.05 -3.90 16.89
N ALA A 316 -20.67 -5.03 16.30
CA ALA A 316 -20.24 -5.13 14.91
C ALA A 316 -21.40 -4.98 13.92
N LEU A 317 -21.97 -3.78 13.83
CA LEU A 317 -23.01 -3.42 12.88
C LEU A 317 -22.41 -3.04 11.52
N THR A 318 -22.90 -3.69 10.47
CA THR A 318 -22.53 -3.42 9.08
C THR A 318 -23.66 -2.66 8.39
N VAL A 319 -23.33 -1.50 7.81
CA VAL A 319 -24.25 -0.69 7.00
C VAL A 319 -23.80 -0.72 5.55
N LYS A 320 -24.66 -1.20 4.64
CA LYS A 320 -24.39 -1.20 3.19
C LYS A 320 -25.57 -0.64 2.41
N ALA A 321 -25.30 0.30 1.50
CA ALA A 321 -26.32 0.88 0.63
C ALA A 321 -26.17 0.35 -0.80
N ASN A 322 -27.27 -0.10 -1.39
CA ASN A 322 -27.30 -0.55 -2.78
C ASN A 322 -28.55 -0.02 -3.50
N ARG A 323 -28.36 0.95 -4.40
CA ARG A 323 -29.37 1.57 -5.29
C ARG A 323 -30.58 2.13 -4.55
N GLN A 324 -31.44 1.26 -4.05
CA GLN A 324 -32.69 1.57 -3.36
C GLN A 324 -32.79 0.92 -1.98
N ILE A 325 -31.86 0.03 -1.60
CA ILE A 325 -31.94 -0.74 -0.35
C ILE A 325 -30.78 -0.34 0.57
N LEU A 326 -31.10 0.01 1.81
CA LEU A 326 -30.14 0.13 2.89
C LEU A 326 -30.17 -1.18 3.70
N LYS A 327 -29.07 -1.94 3.65
CA LYS A 327 -28.91 -3.19 4.39
C LYS A 327 -28.23 -2.91 5.73
N LEU A 328 -28.89 -3.31 6.80
CA LEU A 328 -28.31 -3.35 8.13
C LEU A 328 -28.12 -4.82 8.52
N ALA A 329 -26.93 -5.19 8.97
CA ALA A 329 -26.63 -6.53 9.44
C ALA A 329 -25.71 -6.47 10.66
N GLY A 330 -25.85 -7.42 11.57
CA GLY A 330 -25.04 -7.50 12.79
C GLY A 330 -25.83 -8.15 13.91
N GLN A 331 -25.24 -8.17 15.11
CA GLN A 331 -25.82 -8.81 16.28
C GLN A 331 -26.08 -7.77 17.35
N LEU A 332 -27.29 -7.72 17.88
CA LEU A 332 -27.67 -6.86 19.00
C LEU A 332 -28.24 -7.68 20.16
N PRO A 333 -28.07 -7.24 21.40
CA PRO A 333 -28.42 -8.02 22.59
C PRO A 333 -29.92 -8.02 22.91
N ASN A 334 -30.68 -7.05 22.39
CA ASN A 334 -32.11 -6.93 22.67
C ASN A 334 -32.88 -6.31 21.48
N GLN A 335 -34.20 -6.49 21.51
CA GLN A 335 -35.11 -6.01 20.47
C GLN A 335 -35.28 -4.47 20.48
N ALA A 336 -35.13 -3.82 21.63
CA ALA A 336 -35.26 -2.36 21.75
C ALA A 336 -34.15 -1.62 20.97
N MET A 337 -32.90 -2.06 21.11
CA MET A 337 -31.75 -1.54 20.36
C MET A 337 -31.91 -1.78 18.87
N ARG A 338 -32.41 -2.96 18.46
CA ARG A 338 -32.73 -3.23 17.06
C ARG A 338 -33.74 -2.24 16.50
N SER A 339 -34.81 -1.96 17.24
CA SER A 339 -35.84 -0.99 16.82
C SER A 339 -35.30 0.44 16.75
N ASN A 340 -34.45 0.84 17.70
CA ASN A 340 -33.82 2.17 17.72
C ASN A 340 -32.89 2.36 16.50
N VAL A 341 -32.02 1.39 16.23
CA VAL A 341 -31.13 1.36 15.06
C VAL A 341 -31.93 1.44 13.75
N GLU A 342 -33.07 0.75 13.68
CA GLU A 342 -33.96 0.80 12.53
C GLU A 342 -34.51 2.21 12.26
N GLN A 343 -34.97 2.89 13.31
CA GLN A 343 -35.51 4.24 13.22
C GLN A 343 -34.44 5.25 12.80
N ILE A 344 -33.26 5.18 13.40
CA ILE A 344 -32.13 6.06 13.08
C ILE A 344 -31.70 5.86 11.63
N ALA A 345 -31.61 4.61 11.17
CA ALA A 345 -31.25 4.32 9.79
C ALA A 345 -32.29 4.83 8.78
N LYS A 346 -33.58 4.69 9.10
CA LYS A 346 -34.68 5.23 8.28
C LYS A 346 -34.65 6.75 8.21
N ALA A 347 -34.31 7.42 9.31
CA ALA A 347 -34.15 8.88 9.35
C ALA A 347 -32.90 9.36 8.59
N ALA A 348 -31.79 8.61 8.63
CA ALA A 348 -30.56 8.96 7.93
C ALA A 348 -30.68 8.82 6.40
N ALA A 349 -31.43 7.82 5.94
CA ALA A 349 -31.61 7.45 4.54
C ALA A 349 -33.11 7.31 4.12
N PRO A 350 -33.91 8.40 4.17
CA PRO A 350 -35.37 8.32 4.01
C PRO A 350 -35.84 7.90 2.61
N LYS A 351 -34.95 7.98 1.60
CA LYS A 351 -35.25 7.63 0.21
C LYS A 351 -34.98 6.15 -0.13
N LEU A 352 -34.45 5.37 0.81
CA LEU A 352 -34.10 3.96 0.61
C LEU A 352 -35.03 3.05 1.42
N VAL A 353 -35.35 1.89 0.86
CA VAL A 353 -36.04 0.79 1.53
C VAL A 353 -35.05 0.13 2.49
N LEU A 354 -35.48 -0.12 3.73
CA LEU A 354 -34.61 -0.69 4.75
C LEU A 354 -34.72 -2.23 4.76
N ASP A 355 -33.59 -2.92 4.65
CA ASP A 355 -33.44 -4.38 4.81
C ASP A 355 -32.71 -4.63 6.13
N ASN A 356 -33.48 -4.78 7.22
CA ASN A 356 -32.96 -4.95 8.57
C ASN A 356 -32.74 -6.44 8.91
N ARG A 357 -31.51 -6.91 8.73
CA ARG A 357 -31.04 -8.27 9.05
C ARG A 357 -30.22 -8.32 10.34
N ILE A 358 -30.52 -7.42 11.29
CA ILE A 358 -29.91 -7.47 12.61
C ILE A 358 -30.51 -8.66 13.37
N GLU A 359 -29.65 -9.59 13.76
CA GLU A 359 -30.01 -10.73 14.59
C GLU A 359 -30.00 -10.30 16.05
N VAL A 360 -31.10 -10.55 16.75
CA VAL A 360 -31.13 -10.39 18.20
C VAL A 360 -30.59 -11.66 18.81
N ILE A 361 -29.36 -11.60 19.29
CA ILE A 361 -28.78 -12.68 20.10
C ILE A 361 -28.98 -12.25 21.54
N GLU A 362 -30.02 -12.78 22.18
CA GLU A 362 -30.12 -12.72 23.63
C GLU A 362 -28.90 -13.46 24.17
N LEU A 363 -27.89 -12.73 24.66
CA LEU A 363 -26.79 -13.31 25.40
C LEU A 363 -27.45 -14.16 26.51
N PRO A 364 -27.31 -15.50 26.51
CA PRO A 364 -27.93 -16.28 27.55
C PRO A 364 -27.28 -15.83 28.86
N TYR A 365 -28.07 -15.27 29.78
CA TYR A 365 -27.62 -15.11 31.15
C TYR A 365 -27.31 -16.52 31.65
N THR A 366 -26.04 -16.91 31.58
CA THR A 366 -25.60 -18.21 32.08
C THR A 366 -26.01 -18.26 33.55
N HIS A 367 -26.53 -19.40 33.99
CA HIS A 367 -26.98 -19.59 35.38
C HIS A 367 -25.91 -19.12 36.38
N GLU A 368 -24.62 -19.27 36.03
CA GLU A 368 -23.47 -18.79 36.80
C GLU A 368 -23.34 -17.27 36.89
N LEU A 369 -23.59 -16.52 35.80
CA LEU A 369 -23.51 -15.05 35.81
C LEU A 369 -24.64 -14.44 36.64
N THR A 370 -25.85 -15.01 36.53
CA THR A 370 -26.99 -14.59 37.35
C THR A 370 -26.74 -14.88 38.82
N LYS A 371 -26.20 -16.07 39.14
CA LYS A 371 -25.82 -16.46 40.50
C LYS A 371 -24.78 -15.51 41.09
N ALA A 372 -23.76 -15.15 40.32
CA ALA A 372 -22.73 -14.19 40.75
C ALA A 372 -23.31 -12.79 41.00
N GLN A 373 -24.26 -12.34 40.18
CA GLN A 373 -24.91 -11.05 40.34
C GLN A 373 -25.84 -11.00 41.56
N VAL A 374 -26.61 -12.07 41.80
CA VAL A 374 -27.42 -12.24 43.03
C VAL A 374 -26.53 -12.17 44.28
N GLN A 375 -25.36 -12.82 44.26
CA GLN A 375 -24.43 -12.76 45.39
C GLN A 375 -23.90 -11.34 45.63
N ARG A 376 -23.55 -10.60 44.56
CA ARG A 376 -23.10 -9.21 44.69
C ARG A 376 -24.18 -8.31 45.28
N VAL A 377 -25.41 -8.41 44.77
CA VAL A 377 -26.54 -7.63 45.29
C VAL A 377 -26.83 -7.97 46.76
N SER A 378 -26.80 -9.26 47.13
CA SER A 378 -26.93 -9.68 48.53
C SER A 378 -25.83 -9.07 49.42
N ASN A 379 -24.58 -9.07 48.96
CA ASN A 379 -23.46 -8.49 49.71
C ASN A 379 -23.62 -6.96 49.86
N THR A 380 -24.09 -6.26 48.83
CA THR A 380 -24.35 -4.82 48.88
C THR A 380 -25.49 -4.48 49.83
N LEU A 381 -26.58 -5.24 49.81
CA LEU A 381 -27.71 -5.02 50.71
C LEU A 381 -27.32 -5.29 52.18
N ASN A 382 -26.45 -6.27 52.44
CA ASN A 382 -25.89 -6.54 53.77
C ASN A 382 -24.96 -5.43 54.30
N GLN A 383 -24.58 -4.46 53.47
CA GLN A 383 -23.87 -3.27 53.92
C GLN A 383 -24.82 -2.17 54.41
N MET A 384 -26.13 -2.29 54.18
CA MET A 384 -27.12 -1.36 54.71
C MET A 384 -27.32 -1.61 56.20
N ASP A 385 -27.36 -0.53 56.98
CA ASP A 385 -27.54 -0.61 58.43
C ASP A 385 -28.82 -1.38 58.77
N GLY A 386 -28.67 -2.45 59.58
CA GLY A 386 -29.80 -3.26 60.04
C GLY A 386 -30.36 -4.23 58.99
N VAL A 387 -29.65 -4.53 57.91
CA VAL A 387 -30.02 -5.57 56.94
C VAL A 387 -29.07 -6.75 57.05
N VAL A 388 -29.59 -7.93 57.40
CA VAL A 388 -28.82 -9.18 57.44
C VAL A 388 -29.59 -10.25 56.68
N ILE A 389 -29.20 -10.46 55.43
CA ILE A 389 -29.89 -11.33 54.47
C ILE A 389 -28.93 -12.30 53.78
N LEU A 390 -29.47 -13.44 53.38
CA LEU A 390 -28.83 -14.46 52.57
C LEU A 390 -29.74 -14.79 51.39
N ALA A 391 -29.23 -14.60 50.17
CA ALA A 391 -29.94 -14.90 48.94
C ALA A 391 -29.34 -16.12 48.24
N HIS A 392 -30.19 -17.07 47.81
CA HIS A 392 -29.78 -18.22 47.01
C HIS A 392 -30.53 -18.24 45.68
N TYR A 393 -29.80 -18.48 44.58
CA TYR A 393 -30.36 -18.56 43.23
C TYR A 393 -30.42 -19.99 42.70
N THR A 394 -31.61 -20.43 42.29
CA THR A 394 -31.86 -21.75 41.70
C THR A 394 -32.82 -21.62 40.51
N GLN A 395 -32.33 -21.83 39.28
CA GLN A 395 -33.13 -21.97 38.06
C GLN A 395 -34.17 -20.84 37.85
N GLY A 396 -33.74 -19.58 37.99
CA GLY A 396 -34.63 -18.42 37.82
C GLY A 396 -35.40 -18.00 39.08
N LYS A 397 -35.29 -18.73 40.19
CA LYS A 397 -35.87 -18.36 41.48
C LYS A 397 -34.79 -17.89 42.45
N VAL A 398 -34.99 -16.75 43.10
CA VAL A 398 -34.15 -16.26 44.20
C VAL A 398 -34.90 -16.43 45.51
N THR A 399 -34.35 -17.17 46.46
CA THR A 399 -34.90 -17.28 47.82
C THR A 399 -34.09 -16.37 48.75
N VAL A 400 -34.75 -15.39 49.38
CA VAL A 400 -34.12 -14.42 50.27
C VAL A 400 -34.57 -14.69 51.71
N ASN A 401 -33.62 -15.05 52.57
CA ASN A 401 -33.84 -15.30 53.99
C ASN A 401 -33.08 -14.27 54.84
N GLY A 402 -33.61 -13.87 55.99
CA GLY A 402 -32.87 -12.98 56.90
C GLY A 402 -33.75 -12.08 57.75
N ALA A 403 -33.10 -11.12 58.40
CA ALA A 403 -33.74 -10.13 59.25
C ALA A 403 -33.44 -8.71 58.76
N VAL A 404 -34.46 -7.85 58.81
CA VAL A 404 -34.38 -6.45 58.40
C VAL A 404 -34.91 -5.57 59.52
N LEU A 405 -34.15 -4.55 59.90
CA LEU A 405 -34.46 -3.68 61.03
C LEU A 405 -35.59 -2.69 60.71
N TYR A 406 -35.71 -2.24 59.46
CA TYR A 406 -36.73 -1.28 59.03
C TYR A 406 -37.73 -1.89 58.05
N ALA A 407 -39.03 -1.79 58.35
CA ALA A 407 -40.09 -2.32 57.48
C ALA A 407 -40.10 -1.71 56.07
N GLN A 408 -39.65 -0.45 55.93
CA GLN A 408 -39.59 0.26 54.66
C GLN A 408 -38.55 -0.30 53.68
N ASP A 409 -37.59 -1.10 54.15
CA ASP A 409 -36.53 -1.63 53.30
C ASP A 409 -36.91 -2.99 52.68
N PHE A 410 -37.96 -3.65 53.19
CA PHE A 410 -38.53 -4.87 52.59
C PHE A 410 -38.82 -4.73 51.09
N PRO A 411 -39.64 -3.76 50.64
CA PRO A 411 -39.94 -3.62 49.21
C PRO A 411 -38.68 -3.29 48.39
N LYS A 412 -37.74 -2.51 48.94
CA LYS A 412 -36.50 -2.14 48.26
C LYS A 412 -35.59 -3.35 48.04
N ILE A 413 -35.48 -4.22 49.05
CA ILE A 413 -34.69 -5.45 49.01
C ILE A 413 -35.25 -6.41 47.97
N ILE A 414 -36.57 -6.64 47.98
CA ILE A 414 -37.21 -7.54 47.01
C ILE A 414 -37.07 -7.00 45.57
N GLN A 415 -37.34 -5.72 45.37
CA GLN A 415 -37.21 -5.07 44.06
C GLN A 415 -35.76 -5.13 43.53
N ALA A 416 -34.75 -5.04 44.41
CA ALA A 416 -33.35 -5.15 44.01
C ALA A 416 -33.00 -6.53 43.41
N PHE A 417 -33.62 -7.62 43.89
CA PHE A 417 -33.43 -8.96 43.33
C PHE A 417 -34.29 -9.22 42.10
N GLU A 418 -35.50 -8.66 42.03
CA GLU A 418 -36.38 -8.76 40.84
C GLU A 418 -35.77 -8.07 39.61
N ASN A 419 -35.03 -6.98 39.82
CA ASN A 419 -34.36 -6.25 38.74
C ASN A 419 -33.09 -6.96 38.21
N ILE A 420 -32.70 -8.11 38.76
CA ILE A 420 -31.54 -8.86 38.28
C ILE A 420 -31.94 -9.65 37.04
N PRO A 421 -31.27 -9.43 35.89
CA PRO A 421 -31.56 -10.19 34.69
C PRO A 421 -31.34 -11.70 34.89
N GLY A 422 -32.31 -12.52 34.44
CA GLY A 422 -32.31 -13.97 34.66
C GLY A 422 -33.13 -14.43 35.87
N VAL A 423 -33.55 -13.52 36.75
CA VAL A 423 -34.48 -13.80 37.84
C VAL A 423 -35.92 -13.72 37.33
N LYS A 424 -36.68 -14.81 37.51
CA LYS A 424 -38.10 -14.94 37.13
C LYS A 424 -39.03 -14.77 38.32
N SER A 425 -38.57 -15.06 39.53
CA SER A 425 -39.35 -14.93 40.77
C SER A 425 -38.45 -14.78 41.99
N VAL A 426 -38.94 -14.04 42.99
CA VAL A 426 -38.27 -13.87 44.29
C VAL A 426 -39.18 -14.40 45.39
N GLU A 427 -38.65 -15.29 46.22
CA GLU A 427 -39.30 -15.82 47.40
C GLU A 427 -38.79 -15.07 48.64
N ASN A 428 -39.71 -14.41 49.34
CA ASN A 428 -39.42 -13.53 50.46
C ASN A 428 -39.68 -14.24 51.80
N ASN A 429 -38.62 -14.58 52.52
CA ASN A 429 -38.66 -15.11 53.88
C ASN A 429 -38.00 -14.15 54.88
N LEU A 430 -38.06 -12.84 54.63
CA LEU A 430 -37.50 -11.82 55.50
C LEU A 430 -38.38 -11.60 56.74
N GLN A 431 -37.73 -11.38 57.89
CA GLN A 431 -38.39 -11.09 59.15
C GLN A 431 -38.00 -9.70 59.68
N LEU A 432 -38.94 -9.01 60.34
CA LEU A 432 -38.62 -7.74 61.01
C LEU A 432 -37.79 -8.03 62.26
N GLN A 433 -36.59 -7.46 62.33
CA GLN A 433 -35.78 -7.53 63.54
C GLN A 433 -36.37 -6.59 64.60
N GLY A 434 -36.92 -7.13 65.68
CA GLY A 434 -37.37 -6.33 66.82
C GLY A 434 -36.17 -5.68 67.54
N LEU A 435 -36.24 -4.38 67.82
CA LEU A 435 -35.28 -3.72 68.72
C LEU A 435 -35.63 -4.09 70.17
N ASP A 436 -34.66 -4.61 70.91
CA ASP A 436 -34.88 -5.09 72.28
C ASP A 436 -34.94 -3.91 73.28
N LEU A 437 -36.15 -3.43 73.58
CA LEU A 437 -36.38 -2.36 74.57
C LEU A 437 -36.28 -2.85 76.03
N THR A 438 -35.81 -4.08 76.28
CA THR A 438 -35.62 -4.63 77.64
C THR A 438 -34.56 -3.90 78.47
N SER A 439 -33.94 -2.85 77.92
CA SER A 439 -32.98 -1.99 78.61
C SER A 439 -33.60 -1.34 79.86
N ARG A 440 -33.36 -1.95 81.01
CA ARG A 440 -33.75 -1.47 82.33
C ARG A 440 -32.71 -0.51 82.90
N ILE A 441 -33.16 0.64 83.41
CA ILE A 441 -32.30 1.63 84.09
C ILE A 441 -32.48 1.48 85.59
N TYR A 442 -31.38 1.29 86.32
CA TYR A 442 -31.39 1.07 87.77
C TYR A 442 -30.94 2.31 88.53
N PHE A 443 -31.48 2.49 89.72
CA PHE A 443 -31.22 3.66 90.56
C PHE A 443 -30.70 3.26 91.93
N ASP A 444 -29.85 4.14 92.48
CA ASP A 444 -29.35 3.99 93.84
C ASP A 444 -30.47 4.23 94.86
N LEU A 445 -30.27 3.73 96.08
CA LEU A 445 -31.28 3.81 97.15
C LEU A 445 -31.61 5.28 97.46
N GLY A 446 -32.90 5.60 97.60
CA GLY A 446 -33.36 6.96 97.90
C GLY A 446 -33.09 8.01 96.81
N SER A 447 -32.58 7.63 95.64
CA SER A 447 -32.16 8.55 94.60
C SER A 447 -32.99 8.42 93.32
N ALA A 448 -33.22 9.56 92.66
CA ALA A 448 -33.75 9.67 91.30
C ALA A 448 -32.68 10.16 90.30
N LYS A 449 -31.41 10.20 90.71
CA LYS A 449 -30.30 10.64 89.87
C LYS A 449 -29.93 9.55 88.86
N LEU A 450 -29.93 9.90 87.57
CA LEU A 450 -29.46 9.03 86.50
C LEU A 450 -27.92 8.98 86.46
N LYS A 451 -27.38 7.78 86.21
CA LYS A 451 -25.94 7.58 86.04
C LYS A 451 -25.53 8.06 84.64
N PRO A 452 -24.41 8.79 84.48
CA PRO A 452 -23.94 9.25 83.17
C PRO A 452 -23.73 8.11 82.16
N GLU A 453 -23.31 6.92 82.63
CA GLU A 453 -23.18 5.71 81.82
C GLU A 453 -24.50 5.29 81.18
N ASP A 454 -25.60 5.25 81.96
CA ASP A 454 -26.93 4.88 81.45
C ASP A 454 -27.45 5.93 80.44
N ILE A 455 -27.05 7.20 80.59
CA ILE A 455 -27.38 8.26 79.61
C ILE A 455 -26.66 7.99 78.27
N GLY A 456 -25.37 7.67 78.32
CA GLY A 456 -24.55 7.44 77.13
C GLY A 456 -24.83 6.11 76.41
N THR A 457 -25.39 5.12 77.11
CA THR A 457 -25.63 3.78 76.56
C THR A 457 -27.12 3.53 76.33
N LYS A 458 -27.90 3.36 77.40
CA LYS A 458 -29.31 2.92 77.34
C LYS A 458 -30.24 4.01 76.84
N ILE A 459 -30.10 5.24 77.34
CA ILE A 459 -30.95 6.36 76.90
C ILE A 459 -30.67 6.71 75.44
N ARG A 460 -29.40 6.65 75.01
CA ARG A 460 -29.04 6.84 73.59
C ARG A 460 -29.77 5.83 72.69
N LEU A 461 -29.79 4.54 73.04
CA LEU A 461 -30.49 3.52 72.26
C LEU A 461 -32.00 3.78 72.17
N ILE A 462 -32.61 4.24 73.26
CA ILE A 462 -34.03 4.59 73.29
C ILE A 462 -34.32 5.85 72.48
N LYS A 463 -33.44 6.85 72.55
CA LYS A 463 -33.51 8.04 71.71
C LYS A 463 -33.46 7.66 70.23
N GLU A 464 -32.45 6.90 69.83
CA GLU A 464 -32.28 6.41 68.46
C GLU A 464 -33.53 5.64 67.99
N PHE A 465 -34.13 4.81 68.86
CA PHE A 465 -35.40 4.14 68.56
C PHE A 465 -36.56 5.12 68.31
N LEU A 466 -36.71 6.14 69.15
CA LEU A 466 -37.82 7.10 69.03
C LEU A 466 -37.65 8.07 67.84
N GLU A 467 -36.42 8.42 67.50
CA GLU A 467 -36.10 9.16 66.27
C GLU A 467 -36.38 8.30 65.02
N ARG A 468 -36.04 7.01 65.10
CA ARG A 468 -36.22 6.03 64.03
C ARG A 468 -37.69 5.67 63.76
N TYR A 469 -38.54 5.71 64.78
CA TYR A 469 -39.96 5.39 64.66
C TYR A 469 -40.85 6.55 65.14
N PRO A 470 -41.03 7.63 64.37
CA PRO A 470 -41.79 8.82 64.78
C PRO A 470 -43.23 8.54 65.24
N GLN A 471 -43.83 7.47 64.71
CA GLN A 471 -45.23 7.07 65.00
C GLN A 471 -45.39 6.38 66.36
N LYS A 472 -44.30 5.91 66.97
CA LYS A 472 -44.33 5.12 68.20
C LYS A 472 -44.33 6.01 69.43
N HIS A 473 -45.14 5.64 70.41
CA HIS A 473 -45.22 6.29 71.71
C HIS A 473 -44.62 5.37 72.77
N LEU A 474 -43.97 5.97 73.77
CA LEU A 474 -43.25 5.24 74.81
C LEU A 474 -43.80 5.60 76.17
N ARG A 475 -44.15 4.58 76.95
CA ARG A 475 -44.46 4.70 78.36
C ARG A 475 -43.22 4.35 79.17
N ILE A 476 -42.83 5.28 80.03
CA ILE A 476 -41.68 5.19 80.93
C ILE A 476 -42.23 4.86 82.32
N ILE A 477 -42.01 3.62 82.76
CA ILE A 477 -42.61 3.09 83.99
C ILE A 477 -41.52 2.97 85.06
N GLY A 478 -41.63 3.75 86.13
CA GLY A 478 -40.76 3.66 87.30
C GLY A 478 -41.38 2.76 88.37
N TYR A 479 -40.60 1.81 88.89
CA TYR A 479 -41.02 0.91 89.96
C TYR A 479 -40.41 1.30 91.32
N ALA A 480 -41.11 0.95 92.39
CA ALA A 480 -40.75 1.28 93.77
C ALA A 480 -40.03 0.14 94.49
N ASP A 481 -39.18 0.50 95.46
CA ASP A 481 -38.70 -0.48 96.45
C ASP A 481 -39.90 -0.87 97.35
N PRO A 482 -40.12 -2.15 97.67
CA PRO A 482 -41.24 -2.59 98.53
C PRO A 482 -41.27 -1.93 99.91
N ARG A 483 -40.15 -1.34 100.35
CA ARG A 483 -40.01 -0.62 101.62
C ARG A 483 -40.49 0.84 101.55
N ASP A 484 -40.66 1.38 100.36
CA ASP A 484 -41.15 2.74 100.15
C ASP A 484 -42.69 2.76 100.31
N LYS A 485 -43.19 3.35 101.41
CA LYS A 485 -44.64 3.58 101.59
C LYS A 485 -45.11 4.69 100.65
N LEU A 486 -45.45 4.34 99.40
CA LEU A 486 -45.88 5.31 98.39
C LEU A 486 -47.23 4.94 97.76
N THR A 487 -48.05 5.96 97.53
CA THR A 487 -49.28 5.92 96.73
C THR A 487 -48.94 5.90 95.23
N GLU A 488 -49.78 5.25 94.40
CA GLU A 488 -49.59 5.21 92.94
C GLU A 488 -49.44 6.64 92.36
N ASN A 489 -48.53 6.82 91.39
CA ASN A 489 -48.19 8.10 90.74
C ASN A 489 -47.58 9.19 91.63
N GLN A 490 -47.09 8.87 92.84
CA GLN A 490 -46.40 9.82 93.72
C GLN A 490 -45.08 9.23 94.26
N GLY A 491 -44.07 10.08 94.47
CA GLY A 491 -42.79 9.71 95.09
C GLY A 491 -41.65 9.32 94.13
N LEU A 492 -40.64 8.62 94.66
CA LEU A 492 -39.38 8.29 93.97
C LEU A 492 -39.55 7.56 92.61
N PRO A 493 -40.48 6.61 92.42
CA PRO A 493 -40.66 5.94 91.13
C PRO A 493 -41.11 6.90 90.02
N GLN A 494 -42.05 7.79 90.34
CA GLN A 494 -42.50 8.84 89.42
C GLN A 494 -41.35 9.80 89.10
N GLN A 495 -40.57 10.22 90.11
CA GLN A 495 -39.42 11.12 89.91
C GLN A 495 -38.34 10.49 89.02
N ARG A 496 -38.07 9.19 89.17
CA ARG A 496 -37.10 8.45 88.33
C ARG A 496 -37.56 8.40 86.87
N ALA A 497 -38.81 8.03 86.64
CA ALA A 497 -39.38 7.96 85.30
C ALA A 497 -39.47 9.36 84.65
N GLN A 498 -39.83 10.39 85.44
CA GLN A 498 -39.80 11.78 84.99
C GLN A 498 -38.39 12.22 84.63
N LYS A 499 -37.38 11.86 85.43
CA LYS A 499 -35.99 12.22 85.13
C LYS A 499 -35.50 11.62 83.82
N VAL A 500 -35.90 10.39 83.52
CA VAL A 500 -35.63 9.74 82.22
C VAL A 500 -36.34 10.47 81.08
N LYS A 501 -37.62 10.84 81.26
CA LYS A 501 -38.36 11.67 80.29
C LYS A 501 -37.64 12.99 80.04
N ASP A 502 -37.23 13.70 81.10
CA ASP A 502 -36.57 15.00 80.98
C ASP A 502 -35.27 14.90 80.16
N VAL A 503 -34.47 13.85 80.36
CA VAL A 503 -33.24 13.62 79.59
C VAL A 503 -33.56 13.32 78.12
N LEU A 504 -34.56 12.49 77.84
CA LEU A 504 -34.99 12.21 76.46
C LEU A 504 -35.51 13.47 75.75
N VAL A 505 -36.28 14.30 76.45
CA VAL A 505 -36.77 15.59 75.94
C VAL A 505 -35.62 16.55 75.69
N GLN A 506 -34.65 16.66 76.61
CA GLN A 506 -33.43 17.45 76.41
C GLN A 506 -32.62 16.97 75.21
N GLN A 507 -32.69 15.69 74.89
CA GLN A 507 -32.05 15.11 73.72
C GLN A 507 -32.84 15.27 72.42
N GLY A 508 -34.00 15.94 72.44
CA GLY A 508 -34.78 16.32 71.26
C GLY A 508 -36.03 15.49 70.99
N ILE A 509 -36.42 14.57 71.89
CA ILE A 509 -37.65 13.77 71.72
C ILE A 509 -38.88 14.59 72.10
N ASP A 510 -39.91 14.57 71.25
CA ASP A 510 -41.19 15.24 71.50
C ASP A 510 -41.83 14.77 72.83
N PRO A 511 -42.10 15.67 73.80
CA PRO A 511 -42.72 15.35 75.08
C PRO A 511 -44.08 14.65 74.97
N ASN A 512 -44.84 14.89 73.90
CA ASN A 512 -46.17 14.30 73.68
C ASN A 512 -46.08 12.81 73.40
N ARG A 513 -44.92 12.33 72.95
CA ARG A 513 -44.67 10.92 72.64
C ARG A 513 -44.28 10.09 73.86
N LEU A 514 -44.10 10.73 75.02
CA LEU A 514 -43.59 10.14 76.24
C LEU A 514 -44.60 10.23 77.38
N GLU A 515 -45.08 9.08 77.84
CA GLU A 515 -45.95 8.97 79.01
C GLU A 515 -45.14 8.51 80.23
N VAL A 516 -45.30 9.15 81.40
CA VAL A 516 -44.58 8.79 82.63
C VAL A 516 -45.54 8.17 83.62
N ARG A 517 -45.19 7.01 84.17
CA ARG A 517 -46.00 6.32 85.19
C ARG A 517 -45.14 5.79 86.33
N GLY A 518 -45.48 6.17 87.55
CA GLY A 518 -44.86 5.69 88.78
C GLY A 518 -45.72 4.60 89.41
N VAL A 519 -45.19 3.38 89.48
CA VAL A 519 -45.88 2.22 90.04
C VAL A 519 -45.28 1.88 91.40
N GLY A 520 -46.10 1.95 92.45
CA GLY A 520 -45.73 1.61 93.84
C GLY A 520 -45.55 0.11 94.12
N LYS A 521 -45.38 -0.71 93.07
CA LYS A 521 -45.27 -2.18 93.14
C LYS A 521 -43.93 -2.62 92.56
N ARG A 522 -43.59 -3.89 92.76
CA ARG A 522 -42.44 -4.54 92.10
C ARG A 522 -42.67 -4.72 90.59
N PRO A 523 -41.62 -4.71 89.76
CA PRO A 523 -41.70 -5.13 88.37
C PRO A 523 -42.30 -6.55 88.25
N PRO A 524 -43.11 -6.86 87.22
CA PRO A 524 -43.79 -8.16 87.09
C PRO A 524 -42.86 -9.38 87.03
N ASP A 525 -41.63 -9.17 86.57
CA ASP A 525 -40.58 -10.19 86.38
C ASP A 525 -39.63 -10.32 87.59
N VAL A 526 -39.84 -9.53 88.66
CA VAL A 526 -39.01 -9.56 89.87
C VAL A 526 -39.76 -10.20 91.02
N ASP A 527 -39.22 -11.29 91.56
CA ASP A 527 -39.80 -11.98 92.71
C ASP A 527 -39.36 -11.38 94.07
N ALA A 528 -40.15 -11.59 95.12
CA ALA A 528 -39.88 -11.11 96.48
C ALA A 528 -38.60 -11.72 97.09
N SER A 529 -38.17 -12.86 96.55
CA SER A 529 -36.92 -13.55 96.92
C SER A 529 -35.65 -12.91 96.33
N GLN A 530 -35.80 -12.04 95.32
CA GLN A 530 -34.67 -11.45 94.60
C GLN A 530 -34.14 -10.17 95.26
N PRO A 531 -32.88 -9.77 94.96
CA PRO A 531 -32.29 -8.58 95.54
C PRO A 531 -33.12 -7.31 95.33
N LEU A 532 -33.37 -6.56 96.42
CA LEU A 532 -34.27 -5.41 96.42
C LEU A 532 -33.90 -4.30 95.42
N TRP A 533 -32.63 -4.23 95.03
CA TRP A 533 -32.16 -3.24 94.04
C TRP A 533 -32.77 -3.42 92.65
N LEU A 534 -33.23 -4.63 92.30
CA LEU A 534 -33.88 -4.92 91.03
C LEU A 534 -35.24 -4.22 90.88
N ASN A 535 -35.87 -3.85 92.01
CA ASN A 535 -37.13 -3.11 92.02
C ASN A 535 -36.94 -1.61 91.76
N ARG A 536 -35.74 -1.07 92.02
CA ARG A 536 -35.43 0.36 91.87
C ARG A 536 -35.05 0.65 90.43
N CYS A 537 -36.00 0.52 89.52
CA CYS A 537 -35.74 0.62 88.10
C CYS A 537 -36.80 1.38 87.32
N VAL A 538 -36.41 1.80 86.13
CA VAL A 538 -37.30 2.28 85.07
C VAL A 538 -37.25 1.28 83.91
N VAL A 539 -38.43 0.94 83.40
CA VAL A 539 -38.66 0.06 82.25
C VAL A 539 -39.49 0.82 81.21
N PHE A 540 -39.38 0.40 79.97
CA PHE A 540 -40.02 1.04 78.83
C PHE A 540 -41.03 0.10 78.22
N ASP A 541 -42.21 0.64 77.92
CA ASP A 541 -43.31 -0.09 77.28
C ASP A 541 -43.81 0.70 76.07
N GLN A 542 -44.03 0.03 74.96
CA GLN A 542 -44.59 0.68 73.78
C GLN A 542 -46.11 0.72 73.90
N PHE A 543 -46.71 1.86 73.60
CA PHE A 543 -48.15 1.92 73.45
C PHE A 543 -48.53 2.58 72.12
N THR A 544 -49.71 2.24 71.65
CA THR A 544 -50.38 2.93 70.54
C THR A 544 -51.46 3.78 71.18
N GLU A 545 -51.50 5.07 70.87
CA GLU A 545 -52.62 5.91 71.25
C GLU A 545 -53.88 5.29 70.62
N LYS A 546 -54.93 5.03 71.42
CA LYS A 546 -56.21 4.63 70.83
C LYS A 546 -56.71 5.83 70.03
N PRO A 547 -57.14 5.66 68.77
CA PRO A 547 -57.76 6.77 68.05
C PRO A 547 -58.98 7.23 68.85
N ASN A 548 -58.99 8.52 69.21
CA ASN A 548 -60.16 9.19 69.81
C ASN A 548 -61.31 9.26 68.81
#